data_AF-D8TP60-F1
#
_entry.id   AF-D8TP60-F1
#
_cell.length_a   1.000
_cell.length_b   1.000
_cell.length_c   1.000
_cell.angle_alpha   90.00
_cell.angle_beta   90.00
_cell.angle_gamma   90.00
#
_symmetry.space_group_name_H-M   'P 1'
#
loop_
_entity.id
_entity.type
_entity.pdbx_description
1 polymer ?
#
loop_
_entity_poly.entity_id
_entity_poly.type
_entity_poly.pdbx_seq_one_letter_code
_entity_poly.pdbx_strand_id
1 'polypeptide(L)'
;MKKERSEDKRVTNDVTVQEFNHTSTSIGGTADGLRRSLKELEDDLKKDEAGKKEFETYLKQLETKRADLQRKVDENKAWLEAIEQQGSNSSEQQYKRLLEQIQTIYEGAKEFHGKGIDMLIKEFGYHIAYKRWNDSFTAIPFKPNARLGISKPFCFKSSSASVKSQSTATP
;
A
#
# COMPACT_ATOMS: atom_id res chain seq x y z
N MET A 1 28.50 -92.44 -48.95
CA MET A 1 27.14 -92.12 -48.45
C MET A 1 26.88 -90.64 -48.66
N LYS A 2 26.13 -90.27 -49.71
CA LYS A 2 25.69 -88.89 -49.93
C LYS A 2 24.28 -88.76 -49.38
N LYS A 3 24.08 -87.86 -48.42
CA LYS A 3 22.81 -87.59 -47.76
C LYS A 3 22.06 -86.56 -48.61
N GLU A 4 21.11 -87.02 -49.40
CA GLU A 4 20.18 -86.11 -50.10
C GLU A 4 19.20 -85.54 -49.08
N ARG A 5 19.17 -84.20 -49.00
CA ARG A 5 18.25 -83.43 -48.17
C ARG A 5 17.00 -83.19 -49.01
N SER A 6 15.89 -83.81 -48.64
CA SER A 6 14.59 -83.57 -49.28
C SER A 6 14.15 -82.13 -49.01
N GLU A 7 14.09 -81.32 -50.05
CA GLU A 7 13.47 -79.99 -50.01
C GLU A 7 11.95 -80.17 -49.91
N ASP A 8 11.39 -79.77 -48.76
CA ASP A 8 9.96 -79.56 -48.57
C ASP A 8 9.48 -78.50 -49.57
N LYS A 9 8.91 -78.94 -50.69
CA LYS A 9 8.31 -78.06 -51.69
C LYS A 9 6.99 -77.52 -51.15
N ARG A 10 7.03 -76.31 -50.60
CA ARG A 10 5.82 -75.53 -50.32
C ARG A 10 5.12 -75.21 -51.64
N VAL A 11 3.94 -75.79 -51.86
CA VAL A 11 3.05 -75.42 -52.96
C VAL A 11 2.34 -74.13 -52.56
N THR A 12 2.97 -72.99 -52.80
CA THR A 12 2.30 -71.68 -52.71
C THR A 12 2.17 -71.11 -54.12
N ASN A 13 0.94 -70.81 -54.54
CA ASN A 13 0.69 -70.13 -55.82
C ASN A 13 1.23 -68.69 -55.74
N ASP A 14 1.90 -68.20 -56.79
CA ASP A 14 2.48 -66.84 -56.83
C ASP A 14 1.41 -65.76 -56.56
N VAL A 15 0.19 -65.99 -57.03
CA VAL A 15 -0.97 -65.11 -56.79
C VAL A 15 -1.28 -64.98 -55.29
N THR A 16 -1.25 -66.08 -54.54
CA THR A 16 -1.52 -66.05 -53.09
C THR A 16 -0.44 -65.33 -52.31
N VAL A 17 0.81 -65.34 -52.79
CA VAL A 17 1.93 -64.61 -52.19
C VAL A 17 1.80 -63.11 -52.47
N GLN A 18 1.37 -62.73 -53.67
CA GLN A 18 1.11 -61.33 -54.03
C GLN A 18 -0.08 -60.75 -53.26
N GLU A 19 -1.19 -61.48 -53.14
CA GLU A 19 -2.35 -61.09 -52.33
C GLU A 19 -1.99 -60.97 -50.85
N PHE A 20 -1.18 -61.90 -50.33
CA PHE A 20 -0.66 -61.82 -48.95
C PHE A 20 0.24 -60.60 -48.73
N ASN A 21 1.18 -60.33 -49.64
CA ASN A 21 2.06 -59.17 -49.56
C ASN A 21 1.28 -57.85 -49.67
N HIS A 22 0.27 -57.79 -50.54
CA HIS A 22 -0.61 -56.63 -50.66
C HIS A 22 -1.42 -56.40 -49.37
N THR A 23 -2.00 -57.46 -48.82
CA THR A 23 -2.74 -57.42 -47.56
C THR A 23 -1.83 -57.02 -46.40
N SER A 24 -0.63 -57.58 -46.32
CA SER A 24 0.37 -57.25 -45.29
C SER A 24 0.82 -55.79 -45.39
N THR A 25 1.03 -55.27 -46.59
CA THR A 25 1.39 -53.85 -46.82
C THR A 25 0.24 -52.91 -46.45
N SER A 26 -1.00 -53.28 -46.78
CA SER A 26 -2.21 -52.52 -46.41
C SER A 26 -2.40 -52.47 -44.88
N ILE A 27 -2.23 -53.60 -44.19
CA ILE A 27 -2.27 -53.67 -42.72
C ILE A 27 -1.13 -52.86 -42.10
N GLY A 28 0.08 -52.93 -42.66
CA GLY A 28 1.22 -52.13 -42.21
C GLY A 28 0.96 -50.62 -42.35
N GLY A 29 0.48 -50.18 -43.51
CA GLY A 29 0.16 -48.77 -43.76
C GLY A 29 -0.96 -48.23 -42.87
N THR A 30 -2.00 -49.02 -42.62
CA THR A 30 -3.08 -48.63 -41.69
C THR A 30 -2.59 -48.59 -40.24
N ALA A 31 -1.76 -49.55 -39.80
CA ALA A 31 -1.15 -49.54 -38.47
C ALA A 31 -0.22 -48.34 -38.25
N ASP A 32 0.57 -47.97 -39.26
CA ASP A 32 1.43 -46.78 -39.21
C ASP A 32 0.60 -45.48 -39.21
N GLY A 33 -0.51 -45.45 -39.94
CA GLY A 33 -1.49 -44.36 -39.88
C GLY A 33 -2.04 -44.18 -38.46
N LEU A 34 -2.50 -45.25 -37.83
CA LEU A 34 -3.03 -45.24 -36.46
C LEU A 34 -1.96 -44.81 -35.43
N ARG A 35 -0.70 -45.25 -35.60
CA ARG A 35 0.41 -44.80 -34.74
C ARG A 35 0.67 -43.31 -34.84
N ARG A 36 0.60 -42.74 -36.05
CA ARG A 36 0.75 -41.29 -36.25
C ARG A 36 -0.40 -40.53 -35.59
N SER A 37 -1.63 -40.99 -35.76
CA SER A 37 -2.79 -40.36 -35.10
C SER A 37 -2.73 -40.46 -33.58
N LEU A 38 -2.28 -41.59 -33.01
CA LEU A 38 -2.05 -41.70 -31.56
C LEU A 38 -1.01 -40.70 -31.07
N LYS A 39 0.10 -40.56 -31.79
CA LYS A 39 1.13 -39.58 -31.44
C LYS A 39 0.63 -38.13 -31.52
N GLU A 40 -0.15 -37.81 -32.56
CA GLU A 40 -0.76 -36.49 -32.70
C GLU A 40 -1.73 -36.19 -31.55
N LEU A 41 -2.57 -37.16 -31.18
CA LEU A 41 -3.47 -37.04 -30.04
C LEU A 41 -2.72 -36.91 -28.70
N GLU A 42 -1.60 -37.59 -28.52
CA GLU A 42 -0.73 -37.44 -27.34
C GLU A 42 -0.11 -36.04 -27.26
N ASP A 43 0.37 -35.52 -28.38
CA ASP A 43 0.94 -34.17 -28.47
C ASP A 43 -0.12 -33.10 -28.19
N ASP A 44 -1.35 -33.29 -28.69
CA ASP A 44 -2.47 -32.38 -28.43
C ASP A 44 -2.96 -32.46 -26.98
N LEU A 45 -3.05 -33.66 -26.40
CA LEU A 45 -3.37 -33.83 -24.97
C LEU A 45 -2.36 -33.09 -24.09
N LYS A 46 -1.07 -33.18 -24.44
CA LYS A 46 -0.02 -32.47 -23.71
C LYS A 46 -0.14 -30.96 -23.80
N LYS A 47 -0.53 -30.42 -24.96
CA LYS A 47 -0.80 -28.98 -25.13
C LYS A 47 -2.02 -28.56 -24.31
N ASP A 48 -3.08 -29.35 -24.31
CA ASP A 48 -4.29 -29.08 -23.53
C ASP A 48 -4.02 -29.09 -22.03
N GLU A 49 -3.22 -30.03 -21.54
CA GLU A 49 -2.78 -30.07 -20.15
C GLU A 49 -1.94 -28.85 -19.76
N ALA A 50 -1.06 -28.39 -20.65
CA ALA A 50 -0.31 -27.15 -20.45
C ALA A 50 -1.25 -25.94 -20.41
N GLY A 51 -2.19 -25.85 -21.36
CA GLY A 51 -3.20 -24.80 -21.40
C GLY A 51 -4.05 -24.74 -20.13
N LYS A 52 -4.50 -25.89 -19.61
CA LYS A 52 -5.25 -25.97 -18.34
C LYS A 52 -4.46 -25.38 -17.18
N LYS A 53 -3.16 -25.71 -17.06
CA LYS A 53 -2.29 -25.17 -16.00
C LYS A 53 -2.11 -23.66 -16.11
N GLU A 54 -2.00 -23.12 -17.32
CA GLU A 54 -1.93 -21.68 -17.56
C GLU A 54 -3.23 -20.98 -17.15
N PHE A 55 -4.38 -21.54 -17.52
CA PHE A 55 -5.68 -21.01 -17.11
C PHE A 55 -5.88 -21.04 -15.59
N GLU A 56 -5.52 -22.13 -14.92
CA GLU A 56 -5.56 -22.22 -13.46
C GLU A 56 -4.68 -21.16 -12.80
N THR A 57 -3.49 -20.92 -13.35
CA THR A 57 -2.58 -19.88 -12.86
C THR A 57 -3.19 -18.50 -13.01
N TYR A 58 -3.78 -18.21 -14.18
CA TYR A 58 -4.44 -16.93 -14.44
C TYR A 58 -5.67 -16.72 -13.53
N LEU A 59 -6.44 -17.78 -13.29
CA LEU A 59 -7.60 -17.75 -12.41
C LEU A 59 -7.19 -17.41 -10.97
N LYS A 60 -6.14 -18.03 -10.44
CA LYS A 60 -5.58 -17.70 -9.11
C LYS A 60 -5.10 -16.25 -9.03
N GLN A 61 -4.46 -15.75 -10.10
CA GLN A 61 -4.04 -14.35 -10.15
C GLN A 61 -5.24 -13.40 -10.13
N LEU A 62 -6.31 -13.71 -10.87
CA LEU A 62 -7.53 -12.92 -10.88
C LEU A 62 -8.23 -12.93 -9.52
N GLU A 63 -8.32 -14.07 -8.85
CA GLU A 63 -8.88 -14.17 -7.50
C GLU A 63 -8.10 -13.33 -6.50
N THR A 64 -6.77 -13.38 -6.56
CA THR A 64 -5.90 -12.54 -5.71
C THR A 64 -6.13 -11.05 -5.97
N LYS A 65 -6.19 -10.65 -7.24
CA LYS A 65 -6.47 -9.24 -7.62
C LYS A 65 -7.86 -8.81 -7.17
N ARG A 66 -8.86 -9.67 -7.31
CA ARG A 66 -10.23 -9.41 -6.84
C ARG A 66 -10.25 -9.20 -5.32
N ALA A 67 -9.56 -10.05 -4.56
CA ALA A 67 -9.48 -9.93 -3.11
C ALA A 67 -8.77 -8.62 -2.69
N ASP A 68 -7.67 -8.24 -3.35
CA ASP A 68 -6.97 -6.99 -3.07
C ASP A 68 -7.83 -5.75 -3.38
N LEU A 69 -8.53 -5.76 -4.52
CA LEU A 69 -9.45 -4.68 -4.88
C LEU A 69 -10.62 -4.58 -3.91
N GLN A 70 -11.19 -5.71 -3.49
CA GLN A 70 -12.26 -5.73 -2.52
C GLN A 70 -11.80 -5.15 -1.18
N ARG A 71 -10.62 -5.54 -0.70
CA ARG A 71 -10.00 -4.97 0.50
C ARG A 71 -9.84 -3.46 0.39
N LYS A 72 -9.33 -2.94 -0.73
CA LYS A 72 -9.18 -1.50 -0.96
C LYS A 72 -10.51 -0.76 -0.96
N VAL A 73 -11.55 -1.36 -1.54
CA VAL A 73 -12.90 -0.79 -1.51
C VAL A 73 -13.41 -0.72 -0.07
N ASP A 74 -13.22 -1.77 0.72
CA ASP A 74 -13.69 -1.83 2.10
C ASP A 74 -12.89 -0.87 3.00
N GLU A 75 -11.57 -0.78 2.82
CA GLU A 75 -10.72 0.23 3.48
C GLU A 75 -11.17 1.66 3.15
N ASN A 76 -11.45 1.94 1.87
CA ASN A 76 -11.92 3.27 1.45
C ASN A 76 -13.31 3.59 2.01
N LYS A 77 -14.22 2.61 2.06
CA LYS A 77 -15.54 2.78 2.68
C LYS A 77 -15.40 3.08 4.17
N ALA A 78 -14.62 2.29 4.90
CA ALA A 78 -14.36 2.51 6.31
C ALA A 78 -13.72 3.89 6.56
N TRP A 79 -12.81 4.33 5.69
CA TRP A 79 -12.21 5.65 5.75
C TRP A 79 -13.22 6.78 5.51
N LEU A 80 -14.09 6.63 4.51
CA LEU A 80 -15.17 7.60 4.23
C LEU A 80 -16.16 7.68 5.40
N GLU A 81 -16.56 6.54 5.96
CA GLU A 81 -17.44 6.49 7.14
C GLU A 81 -16.77 7.14 8.35
N ALA A 82 -15.47 6.90 8.58
CA ALA A 82 -14.73 7.55 9.65
C ALA A 82 -14.66 9.08 9.47
N ILE A 83 -14.55 9.56 8.24
CA ILE A 83 -14.58 11.00 7.92
C ILE A 83 -15.98 11.58 8.10
N GLU A 84 -17.01 10.86 7.67
CA GLU A 84 -18.40 11.28 7.83
C GLU A 84 -18.76 11.37 9.32
N GLN A 85 -18.33 10.39 10.13
CA GLN A 85 -18.46 10.39 11.59
C GLN A 85 -17.63 11.49 12.27
N GLN A 86 -16.40 11.75 11.81
CA GLN A 86 -15.60 12.91 12.26
C GLN A 86 -16.17 14.25 11.78
N GLY A 87 -17.18 14.20 10.91
CA GLY A 87 -17.77 15.33 10.25
C GLY A 87 -16.86 15.85 9.14
N SER A 88 -17.30 15.74 7.89
CA SER A 88 -16.70 16.38 6.71
C SER A 88 -16.50 17.90 6.86
N ASN A 89 -17.07 18.49 7.91
CA ASN A 89 -16.89 19.88 8.31
C ASN A 89 -15.57 20.16 9.04
N SER A 90 -14.86 19.11 9.48
CA SER A 90 -13.69 19.22 10.37
C SER A 90 -12.54 20.01 9.75
N SER A 91 -12.16 19.76 8.50
CA SER A 91 -10.97 20.39 7.92
C SER A 91 -11.16 21.88 7.64
N GLU A 92 -12.27 22.29 7.01
CA GLU A 92 -12.55 23.70 6.73
C GLU A 92 -12.83 24.48 8.03
N GLN A 93 -13.55 23.88 8.99
CA GLN A 93 -13.80 24.53 10.28
C GLN A 93 -12.53 24.61 11.14
N GLN A 94 -11.66 23.60 11.13
CA GLN A 94 -10.35 23.67 11.80
C GLN A 94 -9.50 24.77 11.18
N TYR A 95 -9.50 24.91 9.85
CA TYR A 95 -8.80 25.98 9.17
C TYR A 95 -9.34 27.37 9.55
N LYS A 96 -10.67 27.55 9.56
CA LYS A 96 -11.30 28.80 10.02
C LYS A 96 -10.98 29.12 11.48
N ARG A 97 -11.07 28.14 12.38
CA ARG A 97 -10.69 28.29 13.80
C ARG A 97 -9.23 28.70 13.97
N LEU A 98 -8.33 28.11 13.18
CA LEU A 98 -6.91 28.47 13.20
C LEU A 98 -6.71 29.94 12.80
N LEU A 99 -7.38 30.40 11.74
CA LEU A 99 -7.31 31.80 11.31
C LEU A 99 -7.86 32.77 12.37
N GLU A 100 -8.97 32.44 13.03
CA GLU A 100 -9.52 33.24 14.14
C GLU A 100 -8.55 33.35 15.33
N GLN A 101 -7.87 32.24 15.67
CA GLN A 101 -6.85 32.26 16.71
C GLN A 101 -5.67 33.15 16.35
N ILE A 102 -5.20 33.07 15.10
CA ILE A 102 -4.11 33.92 14.61
C ILE A 102 -4.51 35.40 14.69
N GLN A 103 -5.72 35.74 14.25
CA GLN A 103 -6.24 37.12 14.33
C GLN A 103 -6.27 37.61 15.78
N THR A 104 -6.78 36.80 16.70
CA THR A 104 -6.84 37.13 18.13
C THR A 104 -5.45 37.42 18.71
N ILE A 105 -4.45 36.62 18.34
CA ILE A 105 -3.05 36.81 18.79
C ILE A 105 -2.49 38.14 18.26
N TYR A 106 -2.73 38.46 16.99
CA TYR A 106 -2.27 39.72 16.39
C TYR A 106 -2.95 40.95 17.01
N GLU A 107 -4.25 40.87 17.26
CA GLU A 107 -5.01 41.94 17.93
C GLU A 107 -4.50 42.14 19.35
N GLY A 108 -4.34 41.06 20.12
CA GLY A 108 -3.75 41.12 21.47
C GLY A 108 -2.34 41.72 21.46
N ALA A 109 -1.48 41.29 20.54
CA ALA A 109 -0.13 41.83 20.42
C ALA A 109 -0.14 43.34 20.09
N LYS A 110 -1.05 43.80 19.23
CA LYS A 110 -1.22 45.22 18.91
C LYS A 110 -1.66 46.03 20.13
N GLU A 111 -2.59 45.51 20.92
CA GLU A 111 -3.04 46.16 22.17
C GLU A 111 -1.92 46.24 23.21
N PHE A 112 -1.22 45.13 23.47
CA PHE A 112 -0.10 45.12 24.43
C PHE A 112 1.06 45.98 23.95
N HIS A 113 1.31 46.08 22.65
CA HIS A 113 2.30 47.01 22.09
C HIS A 113 1.89 48.47 22.33
N GLY A 114 0.61 48.81 22.14
CA GLY A 114 0.08 50.14 22.49
C GLY A 114 0.27 50.47 23.97
N LYS A 115 -0.13 49.55 24.87
CA LYS A 115 0.07 49.68 26.32
C LYS A 115 1.55 49.80 26.71
N GLY A 116 2.43 49.08 26.02
CA GLY A 116 3.88 49.16 26.20
C GLY A 116 4.43 50.54 25.83
N ILE A 117 3.95 51.14 24.74
CA ILE A 117 4.30 52.52 24.37
C ILE A 117 3.82 53.50 25.45
N ASP A 118 2.59 53.36 25.94
CA ASP A 118 2.06 54.25 26.98
C ASP A 118 2.86 54.19 28.28
N MET A 119 3.31 52.99 28.68
CA MET A 119 4.20 52.81 29.83
C MET A 119 5.54 53.52 29.61
N LEU A 120 6.14 53.38 28.43
CA LEU A 120 7.40 54.05 28.09
C LEU A 120 7.28 55.58 28.12
N ILE A 121 6.15 56.13 27.66
CA ILE A 121 5.89 57.57 27.71
C ILE A 121 5.82 58.06 29.16
N LYS A 122 5.10 57.33 30.03
CA LYS A 122 4.85 57.73 31.42
C LYS A 122 6.06 57.60 32.33
N GLU A 123 6.79 56.48 32.27
CA GLU A 123 7.87 56.19 33.23
C GLU A 123 9.25 56.64 32.73
N PHE A 124 9.47 56.67 31.42
CA PHE A 124 10.80 56.92 30.83
C PHE A 124 10.84 58.18 29.96
N GLY A 125 9.75 58.96 29.88
CA GLY A 125 9.69 60.17 29.07
C GLY A 125 9.85 59.91 27.56
N TYR A 126 9.45 58.74 27.09
CA TYR A 126 9.54 58.35 25.68
C TYR A 126 8.74 59.30 24.78
N HIS A 127 9.35 59.79 23.69
CA HIS A 127 8.65 60.59 22.68
C HIS A 127 8.61 59.83 21.35
N ILE A 128 7.41 59.52 20.89
CA ILE A 128 7.11 58.75 19.67
C ILE A 128 7.80 59.27 18.39
N ALA A 129 8.11 60.57 18.32
CA ALA A 129 8.80 61.18 17.17
C ALA A 129 10.31 60.87 17.09
N TYR A 130 10.93 60.40 18.17
CA TYR A 130 12.35 60.01 18.19
C TYR A 130 12.59 58.51 17.96
N LYS A 131 11.54 57.75 17.61
CA LYS A 131 11.67 56.33 17.24
C LYS A 131 12.49 56.21 15.94
N ARG A 132 13.80 55.97 16.05
CA ARG A 132 14.64 55.62 14.90
C ARG A 132 14.27 54.21 14.42
N TRP A 133 14.10 54.04 13.12
CA TRP A 133 13.71 52.77 12.49
C TRP A 133 14.71 51.62 12.68
N ASN A 134 15.92 51.90 13.17
CA ASN A 134 16.95 50.91 13.45
C ASN A 134 17.21 50.67 14.95
N ASP A 135 16.43 51.28 15.85
CA ASP A 135 16.62 51.15 17.29
C ASP A 135 15.96 49.85 17.78
N SER A 136 16.77 48.81 17.95
CA SER A 136 16.33 47.53 18.48
C SER A 136 16.29 47.64 20.00
N PHE A 137 15.10 47.58 20.59
CA PHE A 137 14.89 47.60 22.04
C PHE A 137 15.69 46.47 22.71
N THR A 138 16.88 46.78 23.23
CA THR A 138 17.66 45.84 24.03
C THR A 138 17.12 45.88 25.45
N ALA A 139 16.15 45.02 25.74
CA ALA A 139 15.71 44.78 27.11
C ALA A 139 16.88 44.15 27.88
N ILE A 140 17.69 44.96 28.57
CA ILE A 140 18.63 44.45 29.56
C ILE A 140 17.75 43.93 30.70
N PRO A 141 17.67 42.60 30.93
CA PRO A 141 16.80 42.06 31.97
C PRO A 141 17.24 42.59 33.32
N PHE A 142 16.32 43.21 34.04
CA PHE A 142 16.56 43.76 35.36
C PHE A 142 17.01 42.64 36.31
N LYS A 143 18.25 42.72 36.80
CA LYS A 143 18.76 41.86 37.88
C LYS A 143 18.57 42.64 39.19
N PRO A 144 17.63 42.27 40.08
CA PRO A 144 17.51 42.94 41.37
C PRO A 144 18.75 42.68 42.23
N ASN A 145 19.28 43.73 42.84
CA ASN A 145 20.41 43.64 43.76
C ASN A 145 20.00 42.85 45.01
N ALA A 146 20.62 41.70 45.24
CA ALA A 146 20.35 40.77 46.33
C ALA A 146 20.78 41.29 47.72
N ARG A 147 20.38 42.52 48.11
CA ARG A 147 20.83 43.12 49.39
C ARG A 147 19.77 43.66 50.33
N LEU A 148 18.48 43.51 50.04
CA LEU A 148 17.44 43.71 51.07
C LEU A 148 16.42 42.59 50.93
N GLY A 149 16.49 41.66 51.87
CA GLY A 149 15.76 40.40 51.82
C GLY A 149 14.28 40.57 52.14
N ILE A 150 13.43 40.18 51.20
CA ILE A 150 12.06 39.73 51.44
C ILE A 150 11.81 38.48 50.57
N SER A 151 11.47 37.39 51.28
CA SER A 151 10.96 36.06 50.92
C SER A 151 10.87 35.58 49.45
N LYS A 152 11.64 34.51 49.19
CA LYS A 152 11.45 33.30 48.34
C LYS A 152 10.63 33.39 47.03
N PRO A 153 11.15 32.82 45.92
CA PRO A 153 10.41 32.68 44.67
C PRO A 153 9.24 31.70 44.81
N PHE A 154 8.06 32.13 44.38
CA PHE A 154 6.91 31.27 44.12
C PHE A 154 7.25 30.33 42.97
N CYS A 155 7.58 29.08 43.32
CA CYS A 155 7.91 28.03 42.38
C CYS A 155 6.61 27.53 41.74
N PHE A 156 6.39 27.87 40.46
CA PHE A 156 5.28 27.34 39.67
C PHE A 156 5.53 25.85 39.41
N LYS A 157 4.87 24.98 40.19
CA LYS A 157 4.86 23.54 39.93
C LYS A 157 4.07 23.28 38.64
N SER A 158 4.77 22.88 37.58
CA SER A 158 4.14 22.22 36.44
C SER A 158 3.52 20.91 36.90
N SER A 159 2.18 20.87 37.00
CA SER A 159 1.44 19.63 37.23
C SER A 159 1.42 18.81 35.94
N SER A 160 2.36 17.87 35.82
CA SER A 160 2.31 16.81 34.81
C SER A 160 1.26 15.78 35.24
N ALA A 161 0.02 15.97 34.80
CA ALA A 161 -1.03 14.97 34.96
C ALA A 161 -0.77 13.80 33.99
N SER A 162 -0.23 12.71 34.54
CA SER A 162 -0.15 11.40 33.91
C SER A 162 -1.56 10.81 33.78
N VAL A 163 -2.09 10.77 32.57
CA VAL A 163 -3.34 10.08 32.25
C VAL A 163 -3.04 8.59 32.15
N LYS A 164 -3.43 7.83 33.19
CA LYS A 164 -3.49 6.37 33.15
C LYS A 164 -4.71 5.95 32.34
N SER A 165 -4.47 5.30 31.19
CA SER A 165 -5.47 4.54 30.43
C SER A 165 -5.96 3.36 31.26
N GLN A 166 -7.23 3.36 31.67
CA GLN A 166 -7.91 2.16 32.14
C GLN A 166 -8.55 1.46 30.95
N SER A 167 -8.07 0.24 30.69
CA SER A 167 -8.65 -0.74 29.78
C SER A 167 -9.84 -1.40 30.46
N THR A 168 -11.06 -1.08 30.04
CA THR A 168 -12.27 -1.82 30.42
C THR A 168 -12.52 -2.93 29.39
N ALA A 169 -12.35 -4.18 29.81
CA ALA A 169 -12.86 -5.35 29.11
C ALA A 169 -14.40 -5.37 29.23
N THR A 170 -15.07 -5.59 28.09
CA THR A 170 -16.51 -5.75 27.93
C THR A 170 -16.95 -7.16 28.36
N PRO A 171 -18.17 -7.34 28.91
CA PRO A 171 -18.74 -8.63 29.33
C PRO A 171 -18.98 -9.62 28.19
#